data_AF-A0A7L3V5P8-F1
#
_entry.id   AF-A0A7L3V5P8-F1
#
_cell.length_a   1.000
_cell.length_b   1.000
_cell.length_c   1.000
_cell.angle_alpha   90.00
_cell.angle_beta   90.00
_cell.angle_gamma   90.00
#
_symmetry.space_group_name_H-M   'P 1'
#
loop_
_entity.id
_entity.type
_entity.pdbx_description
1 polymer ?
#
loop_
_entity_poly.entity_id
_entity_poly.type
_entity_poly.pdbx_seq_one_letter_code
_entity_poly.pdbx_strand_id
1 'polypeptide(L)' 'SPQTLITLCHYATSRDSRYFPAPDAFRPERWLRHGDTAGDSGDTPGDTPGDSPGDSPGPRHPFASLPFGLGPRSCVGR' A
#
# COMPACT_ATOMS: atom_id res chain seq x y z
N SER A 1 -5.30 4.85 33.56
CA SER A 1 -5.55 4.62 32.12
C SER A 1 -4.51 3.66 31.59
N PRO A 2 -4.86 2.54 30.94
CA PRO A 2 -3.85 1.67 30.36
C PRO A 2 -3.13 2.47 29.27
N GLN A 3 -1.82 2.62 29.43
CA GLN A 3 -0.96 3.29 28.46
C GLN A 3 -0.64 2.30 27.34
N THR A 4 -1.63 2.00 26.50
CA THR A 4 -1.47 1.05 25.40
C THR A 4 -0.58 1.68 24.32
N LEU A 5 0.57 1.08 24.08
CA LEU A 5 1.44 1.43 22.96
C LEU A 5 0.94 0.73 21.69
N ILE A 6 0.67 1.51 20.65
CA ILE A 6 0.38 0.99 19.31
C ILE A 6 1.65 1.16 18.46
N THR A 7 2.17 0.05 17.94
CA THR A 7 3.33 0.05 17.05
C THR A 7 2.90 -0.33 15.65
N LEU A 8 3.21 0.54 14.68
CA LEU A 8 3.08 0.26 13.27
C LEU A 8 4.41 -0.29 12.77
N CYS A 9 4.45 -1.56 12.38
CA CYS A 9 5.67 -2.22 11.90
C CYS A 9 5.62 -2.40 10.38
N HIS A 10 6.04 -1.36 9.63
CA HIS A 10 6.04 -1.40 8.17
C HIS A 10 6.82 -2.58 7.59
N TYR A 11 7.94 -2.94 8.21
CA TYR A 11 8.79 -4.04 7.75
C TYR A 11 8.07 -5.40 7.83
N ALA A 12 7.35 -5.66 8.91
CA ALA A 12 6.63 -6.92 9.06
C ALA A 12 5.48 -7.03 8.05
N THR A 13 4.69 -5.96 7.91
CA THR A 13 3.54 -5.96 7.01
C THR A 13 3.95 -6.01 5.53
N SER A 14 5.06 -5.37 5.14
CA SER A 14 5.55 -5.40 3.75
C SER A 14 6.08 -6.76 3.31
N ARG A 15 6.44 -7.62 4.28
CA ARG A 15 6.94 -8.98 4.04
C ARG A 15 5.86 -10.06 4.18
N ASP A 16 4.63 -9.67 4.48
CA ASP A 16 3.52 -10.58 4.67
C ASP A 16 2.84 -10.87 3.31
N SER A 17 2.94 -12.12 2.87
CA SER A 17 2.37 -12.58 1.61
C SER A 17 0.84 -12.48 1.54
N ARG A 18 0.16 -12.30 2.68
CA ARG A 18 -1.29 -12.02 2.72
C ARG A 18 -1.63 -10.67 2.10
N TYR A 19 -0.70 -9.71 2.11
CA TYR A 19 -0.90 -8.36 1.56
C TYR A 19 0.02 -8.04 0.37
N PHE A 20 1.16 -8.73 0.24
CA PHE A 20 2.16 -8.53 -0.81
C PHE A 20 2.56 -9.88 -1.43
N PRO A 21 1.93 -10.32 -2.54
CA PRO A 21 2.34 -11.54 -3.23
C PRO A 21 3.81 -11.47 -3.68
N ALA A 22 4.56 -12.56 -3.44
CA ALA A 22 6.01 -12.62 -3.63
C ALA A 22 6.75 -11.44 -2.95
N PRO A 23 6.64 -11.29 -1.61
CA PRO A 23 7.10 -10.08 -0.90
C PRO A 23 8.62 -9.89 -0.92
N ASP A 24 9.37 -10.95 -1.21
CA ASP A 24 10.82 -10.94 -1.35
C ASP A 24 11.30 -10.58 -2.77
N ALA A 25 10.39 -10.56 -3.75
CA ALA A 25 10.73 -10.21 -5.11
C ALA A 25 10.72 -8.69 -5.32
N PHE A 26 11.76 -8.14 -5.94
CA PHE A 26 11.75 -6.75 -6.39
C PHE A 26 10.81 -6.60 -7.59
N ARG A 27 9.61 -6.06 -7.33
CA ARG A 27 8.52 -5.89 -8.32
C ARG A 27 8.05 -4.42 -8.35
N PRO A 28 8.79 -3.51 -9.01
CA PRO A 28 8.40 -2.09 -9.06
C PRO A 28 7.04 -1.86 -9.73
N GLU A 29 6.64 -2.75 -10.65
CA GLU A 29 5.37 -2.72 -11.37
C GLU A 29 4.15 -2.79 -10.43
N ARG A 30 4.31 -3.37 -9.24
CA ARG A 30 3.26 -3.49 -8.20
C ARG A 30 2.65 -2.13 -7.81
N TRP A 31 3.41 -1.05 -7.99
CA TRP A 31 3.04 0.31 -7.61
C TRP A 31 2.67 1.20 -8.79
N LEU A 32 2.70 0.68 -10.01
CA LEU A 32 2.25 1.43 -11.18
C LEU A 32 0.72 1.55 -11.15
N ARG A 33 0.22 2.76 -11.41
CA ARG A 33 -1.21 2.97 -11.63
C ARG A 33 -1.54 2.44 -13.02
N HIS A 34 -2.47 1.49 -13.12
CA HIS A 34 -3.03 1.12 -14.42
C HIS A 34 -3.87 2.31 -14.91
N GLY A 35 -3.40 2.98 -15.95
CA GLY A 35 -4.10 4.11 -16.55
C GLY A 35 -5.15 3.63 -17.54
N ASP A 36 -6.42 3.81 -17.22
CA ASP A 36 -7.45 3.91 -18.24
C ASP A 36 -7.55 5.39 -18.65
N THR A 37 -7.17 5.64 -19.90
CA THR A 37 -7.62 6.70 -20.80
C THR A 37 -8.31 7.95 -20.20
N ALA A 38 -7.64 9.10 -20.36
CA ALA A 38 -8.21 10.47 -20.43
C ALA A 38 -8.99 11.01 -19.21
N GLY A 39 -8.29 11.84 -18.43
CA GLY A 39 -8.81 13.12 -17.92
C GLY A 39 -9.85 13.08 -16.80
N ASP A 40 -9.40 13.08 -15.55
CA ASP A 40 -9.94 13.98 -14.52
C ASP A 40 -8.95 14.12 -13.36
N SER A 41 -8.81 15.36 -12.91
CA SER A 41 -8.07 15.77 -11.72
C SER A 41 -8.82 15.34 -10.47
N GLY A 42 -8.27 14.38 -9.71
CA GLY A 42 -8.88 13.96 -8.45
C GLY A 42 -7.84 13.57 -7.39
N ASP A 43 -7.76 14.36 -6.32
CA ASP A 43 -7.02 14.14 -5.07
C ASP A 43 -7.61 12.97 -4.24
N THR A 44 -7.76 11.79 -4.84
CA THR A 44 -8.29 10.60 -4.14
C THR A 44 -7.17 9.57 -3.90
N PRO A 45 -6.99 9.05 -2.67
CA PRO A 45 -6.02 7.99 -2.39
C PRO A 45 -6.29 6.79 -3.31
N GLY A 46 -5.27 6.36 -4.05
CA GLY A 46 -5.43 5.38 -5.11
C GLY A 46 -5.97 4.03 -4.63
N ASP A 47 -7.26 3.83 -4.87
CA ASP A 47 -7.90 2.52 -5.02
C ASP A 47 -7.60 2.03 -6.44
N THR A 48 -6.56 1.21 -6.63
CA THR A 48 -6.37 0.50 -7.91
C THR A 48 -6.34 -1.01 -7.63
N PRO A 49 -7.29 -1.79 -8.19
CA PRO A 49 -7.33 -3.24 -8.08
C PRO A 49 -6.09 -3.90 -8.72
N GLY A 50 -5.73 -5.09 -8.20
CA GLY A 50 -4.56 -5.87 -8.61
C GLY A 50 -4.45 -6.08 -10.12
N ASP A 51 -3.23 -5.98 -10.64
CA ASP A 51 -2.29 -7.09 -10.86
C ASP A 51 -2.74 -8.06 -11.98
N SER A 52 -1.75 -8.44 -12.78
CA SER A 52 -1.77 -9.22 -14.02
C SER A 52 -2.79 -10.38 -14.14
N PRO A 53 -3.17 -10.76 -15.38
CA PRO A 53 -4.15 -11.83 -15.62
C PRO A 53 -3.62 -13.17 -15.10
N GLY A 54 -4.18 -13.64 -13.98
CA GLY A 54 -3.93 -14.98 -13.43
C GLY A 54 -3.66 -15.05 -11.93
N ASP A 55 -3.38 -13.93 -11.26
CA ASP A 55 -3.26 -13.88 -9.80
C ASP A 55 -4.48 -13.17 -9.22
N SER A 56 -5.12 -13.77 -8.21
CA SER A 56 -6.27 -13.12 -7.56
C SER A 56 -5.74 -11.93 -6.76
N PRO A 57 -6.23 -10.69 -6.96
CA PRO A 57 -5.82 -9.55 -6.14
C PRO A 57 -6.10 -9.88 -4.68
N GLY A 58 -5.05 -10.25 -3.93
CA GLY A 58 -5.16 -10.36 -2.48
C GLY A 58 -5.72 -9.04 -1.93
N PRO A 59 -6.61 -9.06 -0.93
CA PRO A 59 -7.18 -7.85 -0.37
C PRO A 59 -6.07 -6.88 0.07
N ARG A 60 -5.92 -5.76 -0.65
CA ARG A 60 -4.95 -4.71 -0.29
C ARG A 60 -5.49 -4.00 0.94
N HIS A 61 -4.94 -4.30 2.11
CA HIS A 61 -5.36 -3.62 3.33
C HIS A 61 -4.90 -2.15 3.28
N PRO A 62 -5.78 -1.17 3.56
CA PRO A 62 -5.50 0.26 3.35
C PRO A 62 -4.32 0.79 4.17
N PHE A 63 -3.93 0.06 5.22
CA PHE A 63 -2.79 0.39 6.08
C PHE A 63 -1.63 -0.61 5.97
N ALA A 64 -1.64 -1.51 4.97
CA ALA A 64 -0.55 -2.47 4.78
C ALA A 64 0.77 -1.83 4.33
N SER A 65 0.70 -0.65 3.69
CA SER A 65 1.86 0.14 3.29
C SER A 65 1.66 1.60 3.65
N LEU A 66 2.44 2.12 4.61
CA LEU A 66 2.51 3.57 4.87
C LEU A 66 3.98 3.98 5.01
N PRO A 67 4.79 3.91 3.94
CA PRO A 67 6.24 4.15 4.02
C PRO A 67 6.61 5.54 4.57
N PHE A 68 5.67 6.47 4.49
CA PHE A 68 5.80 7.84 5.00
C PHE A 68 4.80 8.16 6.12
N GLY A 69 4.16 7.14 6.71
CA GLY A 69 3.11 7.30 7.71
C GLY A 69 1.80 7.88 7.16
N LEU A 70 0.90 8.20 8.09
CA LEU A 70 -0.40 8.82 7.85
C LEU A 70 -0.71 9.82 8.99
N GLY A 71 -1.38 10.93 8.66
CA GLY A 71 -1.84 11.90 9.64
C GLY A 71 -0.78 12.91 10.09
N PRO A 72 -0.99 13.61 11.21
CA PRO A 72 -0.17 14.77 11.64
C PRO A 72 1.32 14.48 11.88
N ARG A 73 1.73 13.21 11.90
CA ARG A 73 3.11 12.78 12.09
C ARG A 73 3.69 12.04 10.88
N SER A 74 3.11 12.22 9.69
CA SER A 74 3.68 11.69 8.45
C SER A 74 5.03 12.34 8.14
N CYS A 75 5.84 11.67 7.33
CA CYS A 75 7.08 12.23 6.80
C CYS A 75 6.76 13.49 5.98
N VAL A 76 7.57 14.54 6.19
CA VAL A 76 7.41 15.84 5.49
C VAL A 76 7.84 15.75 4.03
N GLY A 77 8.76 14.84 3.69
CA GLY A 77 9.30 14.67 2.32
C GLY A 77 8.59 13.60 1.49
N ARG A 78 7.31 13.31 1.75
CA ARG A 78 6.49 12.43 0.90
C ARG A 78 6.27 13.06 -0.47
#